data_AF-A0A1Q2HY57-F1
#
_entry.id   AF-A0A1Q2HY57-F1
#
_cell.length_a   1.000
_cell.length_b   1.000
_cell.length_c   1.000
_cell.angle_alpha   90.00
_cell.angle_beta   90.00
_cell.angle_gamma   90.00
#
_symmetry.space_group_name_H-M   'P 1'
#
loop_
_entity.id
_entity.type
_entity.pdbx_description
1 polymer ?
#
loop_
_entity_poly.entity_id
_entity_poly.type
_entity_poly.pdbx_seq_one_letter_code
_entity_poly.pdbx_strand_id
1 'polypeptide(L)'
;MVVLVLDPRWPDMIPVEVLNQIRGPVTYTGDVPAHARSLPRTDTTDTTAEPWLVTTDESVAPADAEIIRVPSLDDPVYQAVRVMHAARTRGEWEQAMTHTSLLPYLREEAAELAEAIEQEASEEELLTELSDVLLQVLFHSEIASERGAFSFPDVAGAFVAKMRSRAPYIFDGSTGPVDIETQDRLWAEGKAREKH
;
A
#
# COMPACT_ATOMS: atom_id res chain seq x y z
N MET A 1 -13.02 -15.94 -22.19
CA MET A 1 -11.85 -16.30 -21.37
C MET A 1 -11.84 -15.35 -20.21
N VAL A 2 -11.61 -15.85 -19.00
CA VAL A 2 -11.57 -15.02 -17.79
C VAL A 2 -10.11 -14.78 -17.39
N VAL A 3 -9.76 -13.56 -17.01
CA VAL A 3 -8.46 -13.19 -16.46
C VAL A 3 -8.62 -12.88 -14.98
N LEU A 4 -8.00 -13.68 -14.13
CA LEU A 4 -7.88 -13.41 -12.70
C LEU A 4 -6.60 -12.62 -12.44
N VAL A 5 -6.74 -11.37 -12.03
CA VAL A 5 -5.62 -10.50 -11.65
C VAL A 5 -5.41 -10.59 -10.14
N LEU A 6 -4.24 -11.09 -9.76
CA LEU A 6 -3.78 -11.27 -8.39
C LEU A 6 -3.04 -10.03 -7.90
N ASP A 7 -3.05 -9.83 -6.59
CA ASP A 7 -2.19 -8.83 -5.96
C ASP A 7 -0.76 -9.38 -5.83
N PRO A 8 0.26 -8.75 -6.43
CA PRO A 8 1.64 -9.24 -6.36
C PRO A 8 2.20 -9.24 -4.93
N ARG A 9 1.63 -8.48 -4.00
CA ARG A 9 2.02 -8.52 -2.58
C ARG A 9 1.62 -9.83 -1.91
N TRP A 10 0.45 -10.34 -2.28
CA TRP A 10 -0.17 -11.52 -1.68
C TRP A 10 -0.86 -12.39 -2.74
N PRO A 11 -0.10 -13.02 -3.65
CA PRO A 11 -0.66 -13.72 -4.79
C PRO A 11 -1.45 -14.99 -4.39
N ASP A 12 -1.28 -15.48 -3.15
CA ASP A 12 -2.08 -16.57 -2.59
C ASP A 12 -3.44 -16.13 -2.01
N MET A 13 -3.65 -14.82 -1.82
CA MET A 13 -4.85 -14.27 -1.17
C MET A 13 -5.99 -14.09 -2.16
N ILE A 14 -6.63 -15.21 -2.50
CA ILE A 14 -7.75 -15.25 -3.45
C ILE A 14 -9.05 -15.51 -2.68
N PRO A 15 -10.08 -14.66 -2.83
CA PRO A 15 -11.37 -14.88 -2.19
C PRO A 15 -11.97 -16.24 -2.56
N VAL A 16 -12.55 -16.93 -1.59
CA VAL A 16 -13.15 -18.27 -1.78
C VAL A 16 -14.26 -18.22 -2.83
N GLU A 17 -14.99 -17.10 -2.91
CA GLU A 17 -16.03 -16.85 -3.90
C GLU A 17 -15.48 -16.85 -5.33
N VAL A 18 -14.28 -16.31 -5.54
CA VAL A 18 -13.59 -16.33 -6.85
C VAL A 18 -13.11 -17.74 -7.16
N LEU A 19 -12.51 -18.44 -6.19
CA LEU A 19 -12.07 -19.83 -6.36
C LEU A 19 -13.23 -20.75 -6.78
N ASN A 20 -14.41 -20.55 -6.20
CA ASN A 20 -15.60 -21.33 -6.52
C ASN A 20 -16.16 -21.07 -7.93
N GLN A 21 -15.77 -19.99 -8.59
CA GLN A 21 -16.18 -19.66 -9.96
C GLN A 21 -15.29 -20.34 -11.01
N ILE A 22 -14.09 -20.79 -10.64
CA ILE A 22 -13.17 -21.43 -11.57
C ILE A 22 -13.72 -22.82 -11.94
N ARG A 23 -14.21 -22.94 -13.18
CA ARG A 23 -14.78 -24.19 -13.74
C ARG A 23 -13.98 -24.78 -14.89
N GLY A 24 -13.24 -23.95 -15.63
CA GLY A 24 -12.43 -24.37 -16.78
C GLY A 24 -10.93 -24.40 -16.50
N PRO A 25 -10.11 -24.72 -17.52
CA PRO A 25 -8.67 -24.91 -17.36
C PRO A 25 -7.97 -23.59 -16.97
N VAL A 26 -7.01 -23.69 -16.05
CA VAL A 26 -6.23 -22.55 -15.55
C VAL A 26 -4.84 -22.52 -16.15
N THR A 27 -4.45 -21.37 -16.69
CA THR A 27 -3.09 -21.06 -17.13
C THR A 27 -2.54 -19.88 -16.33
N TYR A 28 -1.22 -19.84 -16.17
CA TYR A 28 -0.54 -18.80 -15.40
C TYR A 28 0.48 -18.09 -16.28
N THR A 29 0.57 -16.77 -16.13
CA THR A 29 1.66 -15.98 -16.70
C THR A 29 2.96 -16.19 -15.92
N GLY A 30 4.07 -15.67 -16.47
CA GLY A 30 5.41 -15.86 -15.89
C GLY A 30 5.62 -15.14 -14.55
N ASP A 31 4.94 -14.02 -14.36
CA ASP A 31 5.00 -13.15 -13.18
C ASP A 31 4.30 -13.74 -11.95
N VAL A 32 3.36 -14.68 -12.11
CA VAL A 32 2.76 -15.38 -10.98
C VAL A 32 3.81 -16.31 -10.33
N PRO A 33 4.15 -16.16 -9.04
CA PRO A 33 5.17 -16.99 -8.42
C PRO A 33 4.71 -18.44 -8.24
N ALA A 34 5.65 -19.38 -8.25
CA ALA A 34 5.34 -20.82 -8.24
C ALA A 34 4.46 -21.27 -7.06
N HIS A 35 4.60 -20.64 -5.89
CA HIS A 35 3.79 -20.97 -4.71
C HIS A 35 2.30 -20.62 -4.90
N ALA A 36 2.00 -19.58 -5.70
CA ALA A 36 0.63 -19.15 -6.01
C ALA A 36 0.02 -19.88 -7.21
N ARG A 37 0.74 -20.82 -7.84
CA ARG A 37 0.26 -21.63 -8.99
C ARG A 37 -0.44 -22.91 -8.56
N SER A 38 -1.24 -22.83 -7.51
CA SER A 38 -1.86 -23.99 -6.87
C SER A 38 -3.39 -23.93 -6.86
N LEU A 39 -4.01 -23.15 -7.75
CA LEU A 39 -5.46 -23.09 -7.84
C LEU A 39 -6.06 -24.46 -8.12
N PRO A 40 -7.29 -24.73 -7.60
CA PRO A 40 -7.92 -26.04 -7.72
C PRO A 40 -7.90 -26.54 -9.16
N ARG A 41 -7.43 -27.78 -9.35
CA ARG A 41 -7.48 -28.42 -10.67
C ARG A 41 -8.95 -28.69 -11.01
N THR A 42 -9.47 -27.92 -11.94
CA THR A 42 -10.72 -28.22 -12.65
C THR A 42 -10.50 -29.42 -13.57
N ASP A 43 -11.57 -30.14 -13.90
CA ASP A 43 -11.49 -31.32 -14.74
C ASP A 43 -11.03 -30.91 -16.15
N THR A 44 -9.75 -31.12 -16.46
CA THR A 44 -9.11 -30.62 -17.69
C THR A 44 -9.63 -31.29 -18.97
N THR A 45 -10.54 -32.25 -18.84
CA THR A 45 -11.16 -32.95 -19.97
C THR A 45 -12.40 -32.25 -20.51
N ASP A 46 -12.96 -31.27 -19.78
CA ASP A 46 -14.05 -30.44 -20.29
C ASP A 46 -13.49 -29.28 -21.12
N THR A 47 -13.35 -29.50 -22.42
CA THR A 47 -12.90 -28.48 -23.38
C THR A 47 -13.97 -27.44 -23.70
N THR A 48 -15.17 -27.55 -23.15
CA THR A 48 -16.26 -26.57 -23.34
C THR A 48 -16.30 -25.52 -22.23
N ALA A 49 -15.64 -25.77 -21.11
CA ALA A 49 -15.52 -24.83 -20.01
C ALA A 49 -14.63 -23.64 -20.37
N GLU A 50 -15.03 -22.45 -19.92
CA GLU A 50 -14.31 -21.21 -20.20
C GLU A 50 -12.89 -21.22 -19.61
N PRO A 51 -11.83 -20.96 -20.41
CA PRO A 51 -10.46 -20.95 -19.93
C PRO A 51 -10.17 -19.73 -19.03
N TRP A 52 -9.27 -19.94 -18.07
CA TRP A 52 -8.80 -18.93 -17.12
C TRP A 52 -7.32 -18.64 -17.32
N LEU A 53 -6.97 -17.37 -17.31
CA LEU A 53 -5.60 -16.87 -17.22
C LEU A 53 -5.41 -16.19 -15.86
N VAL A 54 -4.35 -16.54 -15.15
CA VAL A 54 -4.02 -15.96 -13.85
C VAL A 54 -2.73 -15.17 -14.01
N THR A 55 -2.75 -13.91 -13.57
CA THR A 55 -1.65 -12.95 -13.73
C THR A 55 -1.59 -12.00 -12.54
N THR A 56 -0.43 -11.39 -12.28
CA THR A 56 -0.29 -10.20 -11.42
C THR A 56 -0.16 -8.92 -12.25
N ASP A 57 0.08 -9.05 -13.56
CA ASP A 57 0.11 -7.95 -14.52
C ASP A 57 -1.17 -7.95 -15.36
N GLU A 58 -2.06 -7.00 -15.12
CA GLU A 58 -3.30 -6.87 -15.89
C GLU A 58 -3.05 -6.47 -17.35
N SER A 59 -1.92 -5.83 -17.67
CA SER A 59 -1.66 -5.32 -19.03
C SER A 59 -1.52 -6.41 -20.09
N VAL A 60 -1.34 -7.66 -19.65
CA VAL A 60 -1.26 -8.84 -20.53
C VAL A 60 -2.64 -9.43 -20.87
N ALA A 61 -3.72 -8.90 -20.28
CA ALA A 61 -5.08 -9.37 -20.53
C ALA A 61 -5.53 -9.04 -21.98
N PRO A 62 -6.16 -9.98 -22.71
CA PRO A 62 -6.78 -9.67 -23.99
C PRO A 62 -7.91 -8.66 -23.86
N ALA A 63 -8.12 -7.84 -24.89
CA ALA A 63 -9.09 -6.75 -24.87
C ALA A 63 -10.55 -7.19 -24.69
N ASP A 64 -10.88 -8.44 -25.04
CA ASP A 64 -12.21 -9.06 -24.95
C ASP A 64 -12.36 -10.00 -23.75
N ALA A 65 -11.36 -10.08 -22.87
CA ALA A 65 -11.42 -10.94 -21.70
C ALA A 65 -12.29 -10.33 -20.59
N GLU A 66 -13.00 -11.19 -19.86
CA GLU A 66 -13.61 -10.80 -18.59
C GLU A 66 -12.52 -10.70 -17.52
N ILE A 67 -12.39 -9.53 -16.87
CA ILE A 67 -11.35 -9.29 -15.86
C ILE A 67 -11.96 -9.39 -14.47
N ILE A 68 -11.42 -10.29 -13.66
CA ILE A 68 -11.70 -10.40 -12.24
C ILE A 68 -10.46 -9.96 -11.47
N ARG A 69 -10.57 -8.87 -10.71
CA ARG A 69 -9.52 -8.39 -9.81
C ARG A 69 -9.77 -8.89 -8.40
N VAL A 70 -8.72 -9.34 -7.71
CA VAL A 70 -8.85 -9.60 -6.27
C VAL A 70 -9.08 -8.28 -5.51
N PRO A 71 -9.95 -8.24 -4.47
CA PRO A 71 -10.26 -7.01 -3.75
C PRO A 71 -9.06 -6.31 -3.10
N SER A 72 -7.97 -7.05 -2.82
CA SER A 72 -6.74 -6.46 -2.28
C SER A 72 -6.06 -5.48 -3.23
N LEU A 73 -6.34 -5.57 -4.54
CA LEU A 73 -5.90 -4.57 -5.51
C LEU A 73 -6.58 -3.21 -5.29
N ASP A 74 -7.78 -3.16 -4.70
CA ASP A 74 -8.51 -1.92 -4.45
C ASP A 74 -8.13 -1.25 -3.12
N ASP A 75 -7.10 -1.75 -2.42
CA ASP A 75 -6.54 -1.14 -1.21
C ASP A 75 -6.02 0.28 -1.51
N PRO A 76 -6.61 1.35 -0.94
CA PRO A 76 -6.28 2.73 -1.31
C PRO A 76 -4.83 3.09 -0.96
N VAL A 77 -4.26 2.51 0.09
CA VAL A 77 -2.85 2.75 0.47
C VAL A 77 -1.91 2.16 -0.58
N TYR A 78 -2.21 0.94 -1.04
CA TYR A 78 -1.45 0.33 -2.13
C TYR A 78 -1.57 1.11 -3.44
N GLN A 79 -2.79 1.56 -3.77
CA GLN A 79 -3.01 2.39 -4.94
C GLN A 79 -2.20 3.69 -4.88
N ALA A 80 -2.14 4.36 -3.72
CA ALA A 80 -1.33 5.56 -3.55
C ALA A 80 0.17 5.31 -3.83
N VAL A 81 0.72 4.21 -3.28
CA VAL A 81 2.12 3.81 -3.56
C VAL A 81 2.33 3.54 -5.05
N ARG A 82 1.41 2.82 -5.69
CA ARG A 82 1.48 2.52 -7.13
C ARG A 82 1.37 3.75 -8.01
N VAL A 83 0.50 4.69 -7.67
CA VAL A 83 0.35 5.96 -8.38
C VAL A 83 1.65 6.77 -8.27
N MET A 84 2.25 6.86 -7.09
CA MET A 84 3.54 7.52 -6.93
C MET A 84 4.65 6.85 -7.76
N HIS A 85 4.75 5.52 -7.72
CA HIS A 85 5.70 4.78 -8.56
C HIS A 85 5.49 5.05 -10.05
N ALA A 86 4.22 5.06 -10.52
CA ALA A 86 3.89 5.37 -11.90
C ALA A 86 4.24 6.82 -12.26
N ALA A 87 4.00 7.79 -11.35
CA ALA A 87 4.34 9.19 -11.53
C ALA A 87 5.86 9.36 -11.69
N ARG A 88 6.65 8.75 -10.78
CA ARG A 88 8.12 8.70 -10.82
C ARG A 88 8.70 7.93 -12.01
N THR A 89 7.91 7.10 -12.68
CA THR A 89 8.34 6.37 -13.90
C THR A 89 7.97 7.12 -15.19
N ARG A 90 6.88 7.89 -15.19
CA ARG A 90 6.28 8.45 -16.42
C ARG A 90 6.37 9.96 -16.54
N GLY A 91 6.37 10.69 -15.42
CA GLY A 91 6.36 12.15 -15.39
C GLY A 91 7.77 12.73 -15.31
N GLU A 92 8.11 13.66 -16.21
CA GLU A 92 9.45 14.27 -16.26
C GLU A 92 9.74 15.13 -15.03
N TRP A 93 8.74 15.87 -14.55
CA TRP A 93 8.87 16.71 -13.35
C TRP A 93 9.08 15.84 -12.11
N GLU A 94 8.26 14.81 -11.95
CA GLU A 94 8.33 13.87 -10.84
C GLU A 94 9.69 13.17 -10.82
N GLN A 95 10.21 12.71 -11.96
CA GLN A 95 11.54 12.12 -12.09
C GLN A 95 12.66 13.08 -11.68
N ALA A 96 12.54 14.36 -12.03
CA ALA A 96 13.54 15.39 -11.70
C ALA A 96 13.58 15.72 -10.20
N MET A 97 12.56 15.35 -9.42
CA MET A 97 12.52 15.64 -7.99
C MET A 97 13.57 14.85 -7.19
N THR A 98 14.10 15.53 -6.18
CA THR A 98 15.03 14.99 -5.18
C THR A 98 14.50 15.34 -3.80
N HIS A 99 14.99 14.69 -2.74
CA HIS A 99 14.61 15.07 -1.38
C HIS A 99 14.81 16.57 -1.11
N THR A 100 15.88 17.16 -1.62
CA THR A 100 16.20 18.58 -1.38
C THR A 100 15.29 19.51 -2.19
N SER A 101 15.00 19.18 -3.45
CA SER A 101 14.14 20.02 -4.29
C SER A 101 12.68 19.98 -3.87
N LEU A 102 12.26 18.94 -3.12
CA LEU A 102 10.92 18.82 -2.56
C LEU A 102 10.71 19.60 -1.26
N LEU A 103 11.78 20.05 -0.57
CA LEU A 103 11.66 20.75 0.71
C LEU A 103 10.78 22.01 0.69
N PRO A 104 10.75 22.84 -0.37
CA PRO A 104 9.82 23.96 -0.46
C PRO A 104 8.36 23.50 -0.40
N TYR A 105 8.00 22.52 -1.24
CA TYR A 105 6.65 21.94 -1.28
C TYR A 105 6.27 21.33 0.07
N LEU A 106 7.13 20.48 0.65
CA LEU A 106 6.86 19.90 1.98
C LEU A 106 6.61 20.95 3.07
N ARG A 107 7.27 22.11 3.00
CA ARG A 107 7.04 23.20 3.97
C ARG A 107 5.74 23.94 3.70
N GLU A 108 5.36 24.07 2.44
CA GLU A 108 4.10 24.66 1.98
C GLU A 108 2.93 23.80 2.43
N GLU A 109 2.88 22.51 2.06
CA GLU A 109 1.77 21.61 2.45
C GLU A 109 1.63 21.48 3.98
N ALA A 110 2.76 21.48 4.71
CA ALA A 110 2.73 21.43 6.17
C ALA A 110 2.22 22.73 6.80
N ALA A 111 2.42 23.88 6.13
CA ALA A 111 1.91 25.16 6.56
C ALA A 111 0.42 25.31 6.21
N GLU A 112 0.00 24.85 5.03
CA GLU A 112 -1.41 24.84 4.61
C GLU A 112 -2.26 23.94 5.51
N LEU A 113 -1.76 22.73 5.85
CA LEU A 113 -2.40 21.89 6.87
C LEU A 113 -2.52 22.59 8.23
N ALA A 114 -1.47 23.31 8.65
CA ALA A 114 -1.51 24.05 9.92
C ALA A 114 -2.52 25.20 9.86
N GLU A 115 -2.58 25.93 8.75
CA GLU A 115 -3.54 27.01 8.52
C GLU A 115 -4.98 26.50 8.52
N ALA A 116 -5.27 25.38 7.83
CA ALA A 116 -6.59 24.76 7.82
C ALA A 116 -7.05 24.39 9.24
N ILE A 117 -6.15 23.88 10.08
CA ILE A 117 -6.44 23.57 11.49
C ILE A 117 -6.70 24.87 12.29
N GLU A 118 -5.86 25.89 12.12
CA GLU A 118 -5.99 27.17 12.83
C GLU A 118 -7.28 27.92 12.46
N GLN A 119 -7.76 27.76 11.23
CA GLN A 119 -8.97 28.39 10.72
C GLN A 119 -10.25 27.57 10.98
N GLU A 120 -10.14 26.42 11.64
CA GLU A 120 -11.26 25.48 11.83
C GLU A 120 -11.95 25.14 10.48
N ALA A 121 -11.11 24.81 9.49
CA ALA A 121 -11.55 24.46 8.14
C ALA A 121 -12.50 23.26 8.13
N SER A 122 -13.17 23.08 6.98
CA SER A 122 -14.07 21.93 6.80
C SER A 122 -13.30 20.60 6.84
N GLU A 123 -13.99 19.51 7.20
CA GLU A 123 -13.41 18.16 7.18
C GLU A 123 -12.89 17.75 5.79
N GLU A 124 -13.51 18.26 4.72
CA GLU A 124 -13.08 18.02 3.34
C GLU A 124 -11.75 18.71 3.02
N GLU A 125 -11.60 19.95 3.48
CA GLU A 125 -10.36 20.72 3.35
C GLU A 125 -9.26 20.09 4.20
N LEU A 126 -9.53 19.74 5.46
CA LEU A 126 -8.56 19.04 6.31
C LEU A 126 -8.08 17.71 5.71
N LEU A 127 -8.99 16.94 5.10
CA LEU A 127 -8.65 15.71 4.40
C LEU A 127 -7.73 15.98 3.19
N THR A 128 -8.01 17.05 2.45
CA THR A 128 -7.21 17.46 1.28
C THR A 128 -5.78 17.80 1.70
N GLU A 129 -5.61 18.67 2.69
CA GLU A 129 -4.29 19.06 3.19
C GLU A 129 -3.50 17.88 3.78
N LEU A 130 -4.17 16.97 4.49
CA LEU A 130 -3.55 15.73 4.97
C LEU A 130 -3.08 14.84 3.81
N SER A 131 -3.80 14.84 2.68
CA SER A 131 -3.44 14.09 1.49
C SER A 131 -2.21 14.68 0.79
N ASP A 132 -2.04 16.00 0.81
CA ASP A 132 -0.88 16.68 0.23
C ASP A 132 0.38 16.47 1.09
N VAL A 133 0.25 16.46 2.42
CA VAL A 133 1.33 16.01 3.30
C VAL A 133 1.69 14.53 3.03
N LEU A 134 0.71 13.66 2.82
CA LEU A 134 0.95 12.26 2.46
C LEU A 134 1.66 12.14 1.09
N LEU A 135 1.31 12.98 0.12
CA LEU A 135 1.98 13.04 -1.19
C LEU A 135 3.49 13.27 -1.02
N GLN A 136 3.88 14.18 -0.13
CA GLN A 136 5.29 14.43 0.17
C GLN A 136 5.97 13.19 0.79
N VAL A 137 5.32 12.53 1.76
CA VAL A 137 5.84 11.29 2.36
C VAL A 137 6.04 10.20 1.31
N LEU A 138 5.11 10.06 0.36
CA LEU A 138 5.20 9.10 -0.75
C LEU A 138 6.35 9.44 -1.70
N PHE A 139 6.52 10.71 -2.08
CA PHE A 139 7.67 11.15 -2.89
C PHE A 139 9.01 10.80 -2.25
N HIS A 140 9.18 11.16 -0.97
CA HIS A 140 10.40 10.84 -0.24
C HIS A 140 10.61 9.33 -0.11
N SER A 141 9.54 8.55 0.05
CA SER A 141 9.62 7.09 0.11
C SER A 141 10.03 6.48 -1.23
N GLU A 142 9.47 6.95 -2.35
CA GLU A 142 9.79 6.42 -3.68
C GLU A 142 11.22 6.77 -4.09
N ILE A 143 11.67 8.01 -3.84
CA ILE A 143 13.06 8.44 -4.09
C ILE A 143 14.08 7.62 -3.27
N ALA A 144 13.70 7.15 -2.07
CA ALA A 144 14.53 6.23 -1.28
C ALA A 144 14.49 4.80 -1.83
N SER A 145 13.31 4.35 -2.28
CA SER A 145 13.05 3.01 -2.82
C SER A 145 13.86 2.77 -4.11
N GLU A 146 13.90 3.75 -5.02
CA GLU A 146 14.68 3.70 -6.26
C GLU A 146 16.18 3.44 -6.05
N ARG A 147 16.70 3.80 -4.87
CA ARG A 147 18.10 3.60 -4.48
C ARG A 147 18.31 2.38 -3.61
N GLY A 148 17.26 1.58 -3.37
CA GLY A 148 17.28 0.40 -2.53
C GLY A 148 17.48 0.70 -1.03
N ALA A 149 17.17 1.93 -0.58
CA ALA A 149 17.39 2.33 0.81
C ALA A 149 16.22 1.93 1.73
N PHE A 150 15.02 2.42 1.45
CA PHE A 150 13.77 2.07 2.13
C PHE A 150 12.57 2.44 1.26
N SER A 151 11.42 1.87 1.56
CA SER A 151 10.15 2.07 0.87
C SER A 151 9.07 2.63 1.80
N PHE A 152 7.90 2.98 1.27
CA PHE A 152 6.78 3.46 2.09
C PHE A 152 6.34 2.43 3.17
N PRO A 153 6.24 1.11 2.86
CA PRO A 153 6.04 0.08 3.89
C PRO A 153 7.07 0.11 5.03
N ASP A 154 8.34 0.42 4.74
CA ASP A 154 9.38 0.55 5.77
C ASP A 154 9.15 1.77 6.66
N VAL A 155 8.70 2.90 6.09
CA VAL A 155 8.30 4.09 6.85
C VAL A 155 7.14 3.76 7.81
N ALA A 156 6.10 3.08 7.32
CA ALA A 156 4.98 2.65 8.14
C ALA A 156 5.42 1.64 9.23
N GLY A 157 6.28 0.69 8.89
CA GLY A 157 6.87 -0.26 9.83
C GLY A 157 7.68 0.43 10.93
N ALA A 158 8.51 1.42 10.57
CA ALA A 158 9.28 2.22 11.51
C ALA A 158 8.38 3.03 12.46
N PHE A 159 7.25 3.56 11.97
CA PHE A 159 6.24 4.18 12.82
C PHE A 159 5.65 3.18 13.82
N VAL A 160 5.23 2.00 13.38
CA VAL A 160 4.68 0.97 14.28
C VAL A 160 5.70 0.54 15.33
N ALA A 161 6.96 0.30 14.93
CA ALA A 161 8.04 -0.05 15.86
C ALA A 161 8.27 1.03 16.92
N LYS A 162 8.26 2.31 16.50
CA LYS A 162 8.34 3.46 17.40
C LYS A 162 7.17 3.50 18.39
N MET A 163 5.95 3.26 17.92
CA MET A 163 4.77 3.21 18.78
C MET A 163 4.82 2.04 19.76
N ARG A 164 5.30 0.86 19.34
CA ARG A 164 5.53 -0.27 20.26
C ARG A 164 6.54 0.06 21.36
N SER A 165 7.58 0.84 21.03
CA SER A 165 8.61 1.25 21.99
C SER A 165 8.13 2.33 22.97
N ARG A 166 7.40 3.34 22.47
CA ARG A 166 7.07 4.56 23.21
C ARG A 166 5.67 4.57 23.83
N ALA A 167 4.76 3.75 23.31
CA ALA A 167 3.38 3.60 23.78
C ALA A 167 2.99 2.12 23.85
N PRO A 168 3.67 1.29 24.67
CA PRO A 168 3.46 -0.16 24.72
C PRO A 168 2.03 -0.56 25.12
N TYR A 169 1.33 0.30 25.87
CA TYR A 169 -0.06 0.10 26.27
C TYR A 169 -1.05 -0.03 25.10
N ILE A 170 -0.66 0.40 23.89
CA ILE A 170 -1.45 0.20 22.67
C ILE A 170 -1.39 -1.28 22.22
N PHE A 171 -0.37 -2.05 22.65
CA PHE A 171 -0.04 -3.36 22.11
C PHE A 171 -0.01 -4.50 23.15
N ASP A 172 -0.09 -4.18 24.44
CA ASP A 172 0.07 -5.15 25.53
C ASP A 172 -1.25 -5.76 26.03
N GLY A 173 -2.37 -5.43 25.37
CA GLY A 173 -3.71 -5.90 25.75
C GLY A 173 -4.41 -5.01 26.78
N SER A 174 -3.84 -3.86 27.14
CA SER A 174 -4.54 -2.84 27.92
C SER A 174 -5.80 -2.35 27.19
N THR A 175 -6.92 -2.24 27.92
CA THR A 175 -8.23 -1.85 27.36
C THR A 175 -8.76 -0.53 27.89
N GLY A 176 -8.11 0.06 28.90
CA GLY A 176 -8.51 1.31 29.54
C GLY A 176 -7.67 2.50 29.10
N PRO A 177 -8.15 3.74 29.33
CA PRO A 177 -7.36 4.92 29.08
C PRO A 177 -6.13 4.94 29.99
N VAL A 178 -5.01 5.38 29.45
CA VAL A 178 -3.77 5.61 30.18
C VAL A 178 -3.64 7.11 30.42
N ASP A 179 -3.31 7.52 31.64
CA ASP A 179 -3.19 8.93 31.98
C ASP A 179 -1.97 9.59 31.30
N ILE A 180 -2.03 10.90 31.11
CA ILE A 180 -1.01 11.67 30.37
C ILE A 180 0.37 11.55 31.02
N GLU A 181 0.46 11.55 32.35
CA GLU A 181 1.75 11.43 33.06
C GLU A 181 2.43 10.09 32.76
N THR A 182 1.65 9.01 32.76
CA THR A 182 2.12 7.68 32.35
C THR A 182 2.53 7.67 30.87
N GLN A 183 1.74 8.29 29.98
CA GLN A 183 2.08 8.36 28.54
C GLN A 183 3.41 9.11 28.32
N ASP A 184 3.58 10.28 28.94
CA ASP A 184 4.80 11.10 28.82
C ASP A 184 6.04 10.37 29.32
N ARG A 185 5.91 9.68 30.47
CA ARG A 185 6.98 8.86 31.03
C ARG A 185 7.37 7.72 30.08
N LEU A 186 6.39 6.95 29.59
CA LEU A 186 6.65 5.84 28.66
C LEU A 186 7.27 6.34 27.34
N TRP A 187 6.83 7.50 26.87
CA TRP A 187 7.37 8.10 25.66
C TRP A 187 8.83 8.52 25.81
N ALA A 188 9.18 9.13 26.95
CA ALA A 188 10.55 9.50 27.27
C ALA A 188 11.46 8.26 27.41
N GLU A 189 10.99 7.21 28.11
CA GLU A 189 11.70 5.93 28.25
C GLU A 189 11.92 5.25 26.89
N GLY A 190 10.90 5.21 26.04
CA GLY A 190 10.98 4.63 24.70
C GLY A 190 11.96 5.39 23.79
N LYS A 191 11.93 6.73 23.82
CA LYS A 191 12.92 7.57 23.11
C LYS A 191 14.36 7.30 23.55
N ALA A 192 14.59 7.04 24.83
CA ALA A 192 15.93 6.77 25.35
C ALA A 192 16.49 5.43 24.85
N ARG A 193 15.63 4.41 24.67
CA ARG A 193 16.00 3.09 24.13
C ARG A 193 16.41 3.14 22.65
N GLU A 194 15.85 4.06 21.87
CA GLU A 194 16.11 4.19 20.43
C GLU A 194 17.40 4.97 20.08
N LYS A 195 18.00 5.68 21.05
CA LYS A 195 19.24 6.44 20.84
C LYS A 195 20.52 5.60 20.96
N HIS A 196 20.38 4.29 21.14
CA HIS A 196 21.46 3.31 21.27
C HIS A 196 21.44 2.32 20.12
#